data_AF-A0A7S1H3A0-F1
#
_entry.id   AF-A0A7S1H3A0-F1
#
_cell.length_a   1.000
_cell.length_b   1.000
_cell.length_c   1.000
_cell.angle_alpha   90.00
_cell.angle_beta   90.00
_cell.angle_gamma   90.00
#
_symmetry.space_group_name_H-M   'P 1'
#
loop_
_entity.id
_entity.type
_entity.pdbx_description
1 polymer ?
#
loop_
_entity_poly.entity_id
_entity_poly.type
_entity_poly.pdbx_seq_one_letter_code
_entity_poly.pdbx_strand_id
1 'polypeptide(L)'
;VCDQPHPTIVREMIDACHKSDVKSAKERMEQLWNAGYAASDIIGTVFRVTKAHKDLEEGLLLEFLREIGFTHMRIAEGVNSLLQLLGLVSRLCQIQLRLTKSQ
;
A
#
# COMPACT_ATOMS: atom_id res chain seq x y z
N VAL A 1 17.73 -7.97 14.47
CA VAL A 1 16.33 -7.67 14.86
C VAL A 1 15.79 -6.77 13.76
N CYS A 2 14.71 -7.14 13.06
CA CYS A 2 14.19 -6.32 11.96
C CYS A 2 13.24 -5.26 12.52
N ASP A 3 13.60 -4.00 12.37
CA ASP A 3 12.70 -2.89 12.65
C ASP A 3 11.55 -2.94 11.63
N GLN A 4 10.31 -3.05 12.11
CA GLN A 4 9.14 -3.02 11.26
C GLN A 4 8.58 -1.59 11.21
N PRO A 5 8.13 -1.14 10.03
CA PRO A 5 7.54 0.19 9.92
C PRO A 5 6.31 0.32 10.82
N HIS A 6 6.21 1.47 11.51
CA HIS A 6 5.09 1.72 12.42
C HIS A 6 3.74 1.64 11.68
N PRO A 7 2.80 0.81 12.16
CA PRO A 7 1.50 0.59 11.51
C PRO A 7 0.69 1.87 11.25
N THR A 8 0.94 2.93 12.03
CA THR A 8 0.28 4.22 11.90
C THR A 8 0.56 4.88 10.54
N ILE A 9 1.82 4.90 10.09
CA ILE A 9 2.21 5.54 8.82
C ILE A 9 1.57 4.80 7.65
N VAL A 10 1.56 3.46 7.73
CA VAL A 10 0.93 2.60 6.72
C VAL A 10 -0.58 2.78 6.70
N ARG A 11 -1.23 2.93 7.87
CA ARG A 11 -2.68 3.20 7.94
C ARG A 11 -3.02 4.53 7.26
N GLU A 12 -2.29 5.60 7.58
CA GLU A 12 -2.48 6.90 6.93
C GLU A 12 -2.28 6.83 5.41
N MET A 13 -1.33 6.02 4.94
CA MET A 13 -1.13 5.76 3.51
C MET A 13 -2.35 5.09 2.87
N ILE A 14 -2.93 4.08 3.52
CA ILE A 14 -4.13 3.39 3.00
C ILE A 14 -5.35 4.31 3.05
N ASP A 15 -5.50 5.12 4.11
CA ASP A 15 -6.54 6.15 4.20
C ASP A 15 -6.43 7.17 3.05
N ALA A 16 -5.22 7.59 2.71
CA ALA A 16 -4.97 8.47 1.58
C ALA A 16 -5.32 7.79 0.23
N CYS A 17 -4.98 6.51 0.06
CA CYS A 17 -5.39 5.72 -1.11
C CYS A 17 -6.91 5.61 -1.22
N HIS A 18 -7.62 5.42 -0.09
CA HIS A 18 -9.08 5.38 -0.04
C HIS A 18 -9.72 6.73 -0.40
N LYS A 19 -9.06 7.85 -0.10
CA LYS A 19 -9.46 9.19 -0.52
C LYS A 19 -9.00 9.56 -1.94
N SER A 20 -8.32 8.64 -2.64
CA SER A 20 -7.69 8.88 -3.94
C SER A 20 -6.66 10.03 -3.92
N ASP A 21 -6.06 10.31 -2.77
CA ASP A 21 -4.98 11.29 -2.61
C ASP A 21 -3.62 10.62 -2.82
N VAL A 22 -3.24 10.50 -4.09
CA VAL A 22 -1.98 9.88 -4.52
C VAL A 22 -0.77 10.61 -3.93
N LYS A 23 -0.84 11.93 -3.77
CA LYS A 23 0.29 12.74 -3.31
C LYS A 23 0.61 12.43 -1.84
N SER A 24 -0.41 12.48 -0.98
CA SER A 24 -0.25 12.15 0.43
C SER A 24 0.18 10.69 0.63
N ALA A 25 -0.42 9.76 -0.13
CA ALA A 25 -0.05 8.35 -0.06
C ALA A 25 1.40 8.10 -0.51
N LYS A 26 1.86 8.80 -1.56
CA LYS A 26 3.25 8.75 -2.04
C LYS A 26 4.22 9.24 -0.97
N GLU A 27 3.95 10.39 -0.36
CA GLU A 27 4.83 10.96 0.67
C GLU A 27 5.00 10.01 1.86
N ARG A 28 3.92 9.33 2.28
CA ARG A 28 3.99 8.30 3.34
C ARG A 28 4.81 7.08 2.93
N MET A 29 4.70 6.63 1.68
CA MET A 29 5.52 5.53 1.16
C MET A 29 7.00 5.93 1.08
N GLU A 30 7.31 7.14 0.61
CA GLU A 30 8.68 7.67 0.56
C GLU A 30 9.27 7.82 1.96
N GLN A 31 8.47 8.20 2.95
CA GLN A 31 8.90 8.27 4.35
C GLN A 31 9.36 6.89 4.86
N LEU A 32 8.61 5.81 4.56
CA LEU A 32 9.00 4.45 4.92
C LEU A 32 10.29 4.02 4.19
N TRP A 33 10.39 4.33 2.90
CA TRP A 33 11.59 4.01 2.13
C TRP A 33 12.84 4.72 2.65
N ASN A 34 12.73 6.03 2.89
CA ASN A 34 13.84 6.87 3.36
C ASN A 34 14.26 6.55 4.80
N ALA A 35 13.37 5.94 5.60
CA ALA A 35 13.72 5.38 6.90
C ALA A 35 14.61 4.13 6.82
N GLY A 36 14.86 3.59 5.62
CA GLY A 36 15.76 2.45 5.39
C GLY A 36 15.11 1.08 5.56
N TYR A 37 13.78 1.00 5.61
CA TYR A 37 13.07 -0.28 5.65
C TYR A 37 13.23 -1.04 4.32
N ALA A 38 13.40 -2.36 4.39
CA ALA A 38 13.44 -3.18 3.19
C ALA A 38 12.07 -3.20 2.50
N ALA A 39 12.06 -3.28 1.16
CA ALA A 39 10.83 -3.36 0.37
C ALA A 39 9.91 -4.52 0.82
N SER A 40 10.50 -5.66 1.19
CA SER A 40 9.82 -6.83 1.75
C SER A 40 9.12 -6.55 3.08
N ASP A 41 9.75 -5.78 3.96
CA ASP A 41 9.19 -5.42 5.26
C ASP A 41 8.07 -4.40 5.12
N ILE A 42 8.25 -3.43 4.21
CA ILE A 42 7.23 -2.45 3.85
C ILE A 42 5.99 -3.17 3.32
N ILE A 43 6.12 -3.99 2.26
CA ILE A 43 4.96 -4.64 1.64
C ILE A 43 4.28 -5.64 2.58
N GLY A 44 5.05 -6.37 3.41
CA GLY A 44 4.50 -7.27 4.41
C GLY A 44 3.69 -6.52 5.48
N THR A 45 4.15 -5.33 5.87
CA THR A 45 3.40 -4.48 6.80
C THR A 45 2.17 -3.86 6.16
N VAL A 46 2.27 -3.38 4.91
CA VAL A 46 1.13 -2.91 4.11
C VAL A 46 0.04 -3.98 4.06
N PHE A 47 0.38 -5.22 3.72
CA PHE A 47 -0.58 -6.32 3.66
C PHE A 47 -1.31 -6.55 5.00
N ARG A 48 -0.56 -6.60 6.12
CA ARG A 48 -1.15 -6.81 7.45
C ARG A 48 -2.05 -5.66 7.89
N VAL A 49 -1.63 -4.42 7.65
CA VAL A 49 -2.40 -3.22 8.03
C VAL A 49 -3.66 -3.10 7.18
N THR A 50 -3.58 -3.31 5.87
CA THR A 50 -4.75 -3.32 4.99
C THR A 50 -5.73 -4.41 5.40
N LYS A 51 -5.27 -5.64 5.68
CA LYS A 51 -6.14 -6.74 6.13
C LYS A 51 -6.85 -6.45 7.46
N ALA A 52 -6.23 -5.68 8.34
CA ALA A 52 -6.80 -5.30 9.64
C ALA A 52 -7.65 -4.01 9.58
N HIS A 53 -7.76 -3.37 8.42
CA HIS A 53 -8.47 -2.12 8.25
C HIS A 53 -9.98 -2.37 8.20
N LYS A 54 -10.70 -1.90 9.22
CA LYS A 54 -12.14 -2.16 9.38
C LYS A 54 -13.05 -1.19 8.63
N ASP A 55 -12.50 -0.04 8.21
CA ASP A 55 -13.27 1.05 7.60
C ASP A 55 -13.38 0.95 6.08
N LEU A 56 -12.69 0.00 5.45
CA LEU A 56 -12.79 -0.25 4.00
C LEU A 56 -13.99 -1.15 3.69
N GLU A 57 -14.74 -0.80 2.65
CA GLU A 57 -15.78 -1.68 2.09
C GLU A 57 -15.16 -3.01 1.64
N GLU A 58 -15.86 -4.13 1.85
CA GLU A 58 -15.33 -5.47 1.58
C GLU A 58 -14.87 -5.65 0.13
N GLY A 59 -15.62 -5.11 -0.84
CA GLY A 59 -15.22 -5.15 -2.25
C GLY A 59 -13.90 -4.41 -2.52
N LEU A 60 -13.73 -3.23 -1.94
CA LEU A 60 -12.50 -2.45 -2.04
C LEU A 60 -11.32 -3.14 -1.33
N LEU A 61 -11.56 -3.69 -0.14
CA LEU A 61 -10.57 -4.42 0.64
C LEU A 61 -10.00 -5.61 -0.15
N LEU A 62 -10.86 -6.39 -0.79
CA LEU A 62 -10.43 -7.54 -1.60
C LEU A 62 -9.60 -7.12 -2.82
N GLU A 63 -9.99 -6.05 -3.51
CA GLU A 63 -9.21 -5.49 -4.63
C GLU A 63 -7.84 -4.97 -4.17
N PHE A 64 -7.79 -4.27 -3.04
CA PHE A 64 -6.53 -3.78 -2.46
C PHE A 64 -5.61 -4.95 -2.09
N LEU A 65 -6.12 -5.97 -1.39
CA LEU A 65 -5.34 -7.15 -1.01
C LEU A 65 -4.81 -7.90 -2.24
N ARG A 66 -5.59 -7.99 -3.31
CA ARG A 66 -5.16 -8.60 -4.58
C ARG A 66 -3.98 -7.85 -5.19
N GLU A 67 -4.07 -6.53 -5.31
CA GLU A 67 -3.02 -5.70 -5.92
C GLU A 67 -1.74 -5.66 -5.06
N ILE A 68 -1.89 -5.62 -3.73
CA ILE A 68 -0.78 -5.75 -2.78
C ILE A 68 -0.11 -7.13 -2.95
N GLY A 69 -0.89 -8.20 -3.11
CA GLY A 69 -0.39 -9.56 -3.33
C GLY A 69 0.47 -9.69 -4.60
N PHE A 70 0.02 -9.10 -5.72
CA PHE A 70 0.83 -9.07 -6.94
C PHE A 70 2.14 -8.31 -6.77
N THR A 71 2.10 -7.18 -6.06
CA THR A 71 3.31 -6.41 -5.77
C THR A 71 4.25 -7.17 -4.83
N HIS A 72 3.72 -7.89 -3.86
CA HIS A 72 4.49 -8.73 -2.96
C HIS A 72 5.20 -9.88 -3.69
N MET A 73 4.55 -10.54 -4.64
CA MET A 73 5.21 -11.54 -5.49
C MET A 73 6.38 -10.94 -6.27
N ARG A 74 6.20 -9.78 -6.91
CA ARG A 74 7.29 -9.12 -7.66
C ARG A 74 8.48 -8.75 -6.77
N ILE A 75 8.21 -8.32 -5.54
CA ILE A 75 9.23 -8.05 -4.52
C ILE A 75 9.97 -9.35 -4.14
N ALA A 76 9.24 -10.46 -3.96
CA ALA A 76 9.83 -11.77 -3.68
C ALA A 76 10.70 -12.30 -4.85
N GLU A 77 10.37 -11.93 -6.09
CA GLU A 77 11.17 -12.22 -7.29
C GLU A 77 12.41 -11.31 -7.44
N GLY A 78 12.62 -10.37 -6.51
CA GLY A 78 13.81 -9.51 -6.46
C GLY A 78 13.58 -8.07 -6.95
N VAL A 79 12.34 -7.70 -7.32
CA VAL A 79 12.02 -6.33 -7.75
C VAL A 79 11.81 -5.41 -6.54
N ASN A 80 12.92 -5.03 -5.91
CA ASN A 80 12.95 -4.27 -4.66
C ASN A 80 13.26 -2.79 -4.88
N SER A 81 12.46 -2.11 -5.70
CA SER A 81 12.66 -0.68 -6.00
C SER A 81 11.58 0.20 -5.38
N LEU A 82 11.94 1.44 -5.03
CA LEU A 82 10.98 2.47 -4.66
C LEU A 82 9.89 2.63 -5.73
N LEU A 83 10.26 2.55 -7.02
CA LEU A 83 9.32 2.67 -8.13
C LEU A 83 8.22 1.61 -8.08
N GLN A 84 8.55 0.38 -7.68
CA GLN A 84 7.58 -0.70 -7.55
C GLN A 84 6.55 -0.41 -6.43
N LEU A 85 7.00 0.15 -5.31
CA LEU A 85 6.16 0.58 -4.19
C LEU A 85 5.30 1.80 -4.54
N LEU A 86 5.86 2.80 -5.22
CA LEU A 86 5.10 3.95 -5.73
C LEU A 86 4.07 3.52 -6.77
N GLY A 87 4.42 2.55 -7.61
CA GLY A 87 3.49 1.94 -8.57
C GLY A 87 2.33 1.20 -7.90
N LEU A 88 2.53 0.62 -6.71
CA LEU A 88 1.44 0.06 -5.90
C LEU A 88 0.51 1.17 -5.41
N VAL A 89 1.03 2.24 -4.82
CA VAL A 89 0.24 3.38 -4.32
C VAL A 89 -0.68 3.94 -5.41
N SER A 90 -0.12 4.20 -6.60
CA SER A 90 -0.90 4.69 -7.75
C SER A 90 -2.02 3.73 -8.17
N ARG A 91 -1.76 2.41 -8.13
CA ARG A 91 -2.77 1.40 -8.50
C ARG A 91 -3.88 1.27 -7.46
N LEU A 92 -3.56 1.37 -6.16
CA LEU A 92 -4.57 1.40 -5.10
C LEU A 92 -5.51 2.61 -5.24
N CYS A 93 -4.96 3.80 -5.49
CA CYS A 93 -5.77 4.99 -5.75
C CYS A 93 -6.63 4.83 -7.02
N GLN A 94 -6.11 4.18 -8.06
CA GLN A 94 -6.86 3.93 -9.30
C GLN A 94 -8.01 2.94 -9.09
N ILE A 95 -7.84 1.93 -8.23
CA ILE A 95 -8.91 0.99 -7.86
C ILE A 95 -10.07 1.74 -7.21
N GLN A 96 -9.77 2.62 -6.24
CA GLN A 96 -10.79 3.47 -5.61
C GLN A 96 -11.55 4.30 -6.65
N LEU A 97 -10.84 5.01 -7.54
CA LEU A 97 -11.46 5.82 -8.60
C LEU A 97 -12.32 4.99 -9.55
N ARG A 98 -11.96 3.72 -9.80
CA ARG A 98 -12.73 2.82 -10.67
C ARG A 98 -14.03 2.39 -10.00
N LEU A 99 -13.98 2.04 -8.72
CA LEU A 99 -15.17 1.62 -7.96
C LEU A 99 -16.14 2.79 -7.79
N THR A 100 -15.65 4.00 -7.51
CA THR A 100 -16.50 5.21 -7.41
C THR A 100 -17.20 5.57 -8.73
N LYS A 101 -16.63 5.20 -9.89
CA LYS A 101 -17.24 5.45 -11.21
C LYS A 101 -18.23 4.36 -11.65
N SER A 102 -18.21 3.21 -10.99
CA SER A 102 -19.04 2.06 -11.34
C SER A 102 -20.32 1.97 -10.49
N GLN A 103 -20.50 2.87 -9.53
CA GLN A 103 -21.72 3.17 -8.80
C GLN A 103 -22.38 4.43 -9.38
#